data_AF-A0A7S0IUC0-F1
#
_entry.id   AF-A0A7S0IUC0-F1
#
_cell.length_a   1.000
_cell.length_b   1.000
_cell.length_c   1.000
_cell.angle_alpha   90.00
_cell.angle_beta   90.00
_cell.angle_gamma   90.00
#
_symmetry.space_group_name_H-M   'P 1'
#
loop_
_entity.id
_entity.type
_entity.pdbx_description
1 polymer ?
#
loop_
_entity_poly.entity_id
_entity_poly.type
_entity_poly.pdbx_seq_one_letter_code
_entity_poly.pdbx_strand_id
1 'polypeptide(L)'
;MRAHPQVAVVQEDGCSALAFICSGTNAAALARKQRSVDAGALEAVVAALRAHPQAAGVQEKGCAALWNICFGTDAAGLARKQRSVEAGALEEVVAALRAHPQVAGVQEMGCWALANMCCGSDAAGLARQQRSADAGALEAVVAALRAH
;
A
#
# COMPACT_ATOMS: atom_id res chain seq x y z
N MET A 1 -8.52 -3.52 -14.29
CA MET A 1 -7.87 -4.78 -13.87
C MET A 1 -8.76 -6.01 -13.83
N ARG A 2 -10.11 -5.91 -13.88
CA ARG A 2 -11.00 -7.09 -13.76
C ARG A 2 -10.85 -8.18 -14.85
N ALA A 3 -10.30 -7.86 -16.03
CA ALA A 3 -10.14 -8.81 -17.14
C ALA A 3 -8.79 -9.56 -17.17
N HIS A 4 -7.74 -9.06 -16.50
CA HIS A 4 -6.40 -9.67 -16.53
C HIS A 4 -5.77 -9.79 -15.13
N PRO A 5 -6.48 -10.31 -14.11
CA PRO A 5 -5.95 -10.42 -12.76
C PRO A 5 -4.72 -11.35 -12.65
N GLN A 6 -4.48 -12.21 -13.65
CA GLN A 6 -3.38 -13.19 -13.63
C GLN A 6 -2.16 -12.79 -14.47
N VAL A 7 -2.18 -11.64 -15.14
CA VAL A 7 -1.02 -11.19 -15.94
C VAL A 7 -0.19 -10.23 -15.11
N ALA A 8 0.92 -10.72 -14.55
CA ALA A 8 1.76 -9.96 -13.62
C ALA A 8 2.21 -8.61 -14.18
N VAL A 9 2.66 -8.56 -15.45
CA VAL A 9 3.14 -7.30 -16.05
C VAL A 9 2.04 -6.24 -16.15
N VAL A 10 0.81 -6.64 -16.46
CA VAL A 10 -0.33 -5.71 -16.52
C VAL A 10 -0.70 -5.19 -15.13
N GLN A 11 -0.55 -6.02 -14.10
CA GLN A 11 -0.76 -5.61 -12.71
C GLN A 11 0.33 -4.64 -12.26
N GLU A 12 1.59 -4.93 -12.58
CA GLU A 12 2.73 -4.05 -12.29
C GLU A 12 2.57 -2.68 -12.95
N ASP A 13 2.32 -2.65 -14.26
CA ASP A 13 2.14 -1.41 -15.02
C ASP A 13 0.95 -0.60 -14.49
N GLY A 14 -0.16 -1.27 -14.15
CA GLY A 14 -1.32 -0.61 -13.57
C GLY A 14 -1.05 -0.03 -12.18
N CYS A 15 -0.33 -0.75 -11.32
CA CYS A 15 0.13 -0.23 -10.03
C CYS A 15 1.08 0.95 -10.20
N SER A 16 2.01 0.86 -11.15
CA SER A 16 2.95 1.93 -11.48
C SER A 16 2.21 3.20 -11.95
N ALA A 17 1.23 3.04 -12.84
CA ALA A 17 0.39 4.14 -13.31
C ALA A 17 -0.38 4.80 -12.16
N LEU A 18 -0.98 4.01 -11.26
CA LEU A 18 -1.67 4.54 -10.08
C LEU A 18 -0.72 5.31 -9.15
N ALA A 19 0.49 4.78 -8.91
CA ALA A 19 1.50 5.45 -8.11
C ALA A 19 1.87 6.82 -8.72
N PHE A 20 2.07 6.88 -10.04
CA PHE A 20 2.41 8.12 -10.73
C PHE A 20 1.25 9.14 -10.72
N ILE A 21 0.03 8.70 -11.07
CA ILE A 21 -1.16 9.57 -11.14
C ILE A 21 -1.49 10.15 -9.75
N CYS A 22 -1.30 9.36 -8.69
CA CYS A 22 -1.59 9.76 -7.32
C CYS A 22 -0.41 10.47 -6.64
N SER A 23 0.67 10.81 -7.36
CA SER A 23 1.81 11.54 -6.80
C SER A 23 1.50 13.03 -6.55
N GLY A 24 2.29 13.65 -5.68
CA GLY A 24 2.19 15.07 -5.32
C GLY A 24 1.30 15.37 -4.11
N THR A 25 1.35 16.63 -3.67
CA THR A 25 0.73 17.10 -2.42
C THR A 25 -0.18 18.33 -2.57
N ASN A 26 -0.25 18.92 -3.77
CA ASN A 26 -1.14 20.05 -4.04
C ASN A 26 -2.62 19.63 -4.10
N ALA A 27 -3.54 20.60 -4.10
CA ALA A 27 -4.99 20.35 -4.09
C ALA A 27 -5.44 19.45 -5.26
N ALA A 28 -4.89 19.66 -6.47
CA ALA A 28 -5.19 18.83 -7.62
C ALA A 28 -4.72 17.37 -7.44
N ALA A 29 -3.56 17.16 -6.80
CA ALA A 29 -3.08 15.83 -6.45
C ALA A 29 -3.98 15.15 -5.42
N LEU A 30 -4.41 15.87 -4.37
CA LEU A 30 -5.33 15.33 -3.37
C LEU A 30 -6.69 14.93 -4.00
N ALA A 31 -7.21 15.74 -4.92
CA ALA A 31 -8.43 15.42 -5.66
C ALA A 31 -8.26 14.16 -6.54
N ARG A 32 -7.11 13.98 -7.21
CA ARG A 32 -6.81 12.76 -7.98
C ARG A 32 -6.74 11.52 -7.09
N LYS A 33 -6.12 11.62 -5.91
CA LYS A 33 -6.07 10.53 -4.92
C LYS A 33 -7.48 10.15 -4.43
N GLN A 34 -8.36 11.12 -4.21
CA GLN A 34 -9.75 10.82 -3.82
C GLN A 34 -10.51 10.12 -4.97
N ARG A 35 -10.41 10.65 -6.19
CA ARG A 35 -11.05 10.04 -7.36
C ARG A 35 -10.59 8.60 -7.64
N SER A 36 -9.32 8.28 -7.40
CA SER A 36 -8.84 6.90 -7.57
C SER A 36 -9.44 5.96 -6.53
N VAL A 37 -9.59 6.43 -5.29
CA VAL A 37 -10.22 5.68 -4.21
C VAL A 37 -11.72 5.48 -4.48
N ASP A 38 -12.41 6.48 -5.02
CA ASP A 38 -13.81 6.35 -5.45
C ASP A 38 -13.98 5.37 -6.64
N ALA A 39 -12.94 5.23 -7.47
CA ALA A 39 -12.89 4.26 -8.57
C ALA A 39 -12.47 2.84 -8.13
N GLY A 40 -12.26 2.60 -6.83
CA GLY A 40 -11.90 1.28 -6.29
C GLY A 40 -10.42 0.91 -6.45
N ALA A 41 -9.52 1.89 -6.50
CA ALA A 41 -8.09 1.65 -6.69
C ALA A 41 -7.47 0.85 -5.53
N LEU A 42 -7.94 1.04 -4.29
CA LEU A 42 -7.39 0.36 -3.11
C LEU A 42 -7.63 -1.15 -3.21
N GLU A 43 -8.87 -1.54 -3.48
CA GLU A 43 -9.30 -2.93 -3.62
C GLU A 43 -8.59 -3.60 -4.81
N ALA A 44 -8.40 -2.86 -5.91
CA ALA A 44 -7.67 -3.36 -7.07
C ALA A 44 -6.18 -3.60 -6.77
N VAL A 45 -5.51 -2.67 -6.07
CA VAL A 45 -4.10 -2.82 -5.70
C VAL A 45 -3.91 -3.97 -4.71
N VAL A 46 -4.75 -4.07 -3.69
CA VAL A 46 -4.72 -5.20 -2.74
C VAL A 46 -4.91 -6.53 -3.46
N ALA A 47 -5.88 -6.61 -4.38
CA ALA A 47 -6.09 -7.82 -5.16
C ALA A 47 -4.88 -8.18 -6.04
N ALA A 48 -4.18 -7.19 -6.60
CA ALA A 48 -2.96 -7.39 -7.37
C ALA A 48 -1.82 -7.94 -6.51
N LEU A 49 -1.60 -7.35 -5.33
CA LEU A 49 -0.59 -7.83 -4.37
C LEU A 49 -0.86 -9.29 -3.98
N ARG A 50 -2.12 -9.61 -3.67
CA ARG A 50 -2.55 -10.96 -3.29
C ARG A 50 -2.41 -11.98 -4.42
N ALA A 51 -2.73 -11.58 -5.65
CA ALA A 51 -2.69 -12.48 -6.81
C ALA A 51 -1.26 -12.77 -7.29
N HIS A 52 -0.31 -11.88 -7.02
CA HIS A 52 1.07 -11.97 -7.52
C HIS A 52 2.12 -11.88 -6.42
N PRO A 53 2.06 -12.71 -5.36
CA PRO A 53 2.95 -12.60 -4.20
C PRO A 53 4.43 -12.78 -4.55
N GLN A 54 4.74 -13.48 -5.64
CA GLN A 54 6.12 -13.75 -6.08
C GLN A 54 6.64 -12.77 -7.14
N ALA A 55 5.81 -11.83 -7.63
CA ALA A 55 6.23 -10.85 -8.62
C ALA A 55 6.71 -9.58 -7.91
N ALA A 56 8.03 -9.47 -7.68
CA ALA A 56 8.63 -8.35 -6.95
C ALA A 56 8.22 -6.97 -7.49
N GLY A 57 8.11 -6.82 -8.82
CA GLY A 57 7.66 -5.58 -9.46
C GLY A 57 6.22 -5.20 -9.09
N VAL A 58 5.28 -6.16 -9.11
CA VAL A 58 3.90 -5.94 -8.64
C VAL A 58 3.88 -5.54 -7.17
N GLN A 59 4.69 -6.21 -6.33
CA GLN A 59 4.77 -5.92 -4.90
C GLN A 59 5.29 -4.50 -4.64
N GLU A 60 6.41 -4.13 -5.25
CA GLU A 60 7.01 -2.81 -5.11
C GLU A 60 6.06 -1.70 -5.59
N LYS A 61 5.54 -1.81 -6.82
CA LYS A 61 4.68 -0.80 -7.40
C LYS A 61 3.32 -0.73 -6.70
N GLY A 62 2.80 -1.86 -6.23
CA GLY A 62 1.58 -1.90 -5.43
C GLY A 62 1.75 -1.19 -4.09
N CYS A 63 2.86 -1.43 -3.38
CA CYS A 63 3.20 -0.70 -2.16
C CYS A 63 3.35 0.81 -2.43
N ALA A 64 4.05 1.20 -3.50
CA ALA A 64 4.19 2.60 -3.90
C ALA A 64 2.83 3.27 -4.23
N ALA A 65 1.92 2.54 -4.87
CA ALA A 65 0.57 3.01 -5.15
C ALA A 65 -0.22 3.24 -3.85
N LEU A 66 -0.19 2.28 -2.91
CA LEU A 66 -0.84 2.41 -1.60
C LEU A 66 -0.29 3.62 -0.82
N TRP A 67 1.03 3.81 -0.79
CA TRP A 67 1.65 4.99 -0.19
C TRP A 67 1.08 6.28 -0.77
N ASN A 68 1.11 6.43 -2.10
CA ASN A 68 0.69 7.65 -2.77
C ASN A 68 -0.82 7.90 -2.62
N ILE A 69 -1.65 6.87 -2.79
CA ILE A 69 -3.10 6.97 -2.66
C ILE A 69 -3.49 7.35 -1.24
N CYS A 70 -2.83 6.82 -0.21
CA CYS A 70 -3.18 7.07 1.20
C CYS A 70 -2.52 8.33 1.78
N PHE A 71 -1.68 9.04 1.01
CA PHE A 71 -0.99 10.22 1.51
C PHE A 71 -1.95 11.38 1.79
N GLY A 72 -1.83 11.96 2.99
CA GLY A 72 -2.62 13.09 3.47
C GLY A 72 -2.81 13.00 4.99
N THR A 73 -2.86 14.15 5.65
CA THR A 73 -3.14 14.29 7.09
C THR A 73 -4.47 14.99 7.37
N ASP A 74 -5.16 15.42 6.32
CA ASP A 74 -6.52 15.95 6.38
C ASP A 74 -7.54 14.83 6.58
N ALA A 75 -8.79 15.21 6.86
CA ALA A 75 -9.88 14.24 7.08
C ALA A 75 -10.04 13.26 5.90
N ALA A 76 -9.87 13.74 4.66
CA ALA A 76 -9.92 12.89 3.47
C ALA A 76 -8.72 11.92 3.42
N GLY A 77 -7.52 12.36 3.78
CA GLY A 77 -6.34 11.49 3.91
C GLY A 77 -6.54 10.39 4.96
N LEU A 78 -7.05 10.74 6.14
CA LEU A 78 -7.36 9.76 7.18
C LEU A 78 -8.44 8.77 6.74
N ALA A 79 -9.49 9.24 6.07
CA ALA A 79 -10.52 8.36 5.51
C ALA A 79 -9.95 7.39 4.45
N ARG A 80 -9.03 7.85 3.59
CA ARG A 80 -8.35 6.99 2.60
C ARG A 80 -7.50 5.91 3.27
N LYS A 81 -6.77 6.25 4.34
CA LYS A 81 -6.02 5.27 5.16
C LYS A 81 -6.94 4.25 5.82
N GLN A 82 -8.09 4.69 6.31
CA GLN A 82 -9.06 3.78 6.92
C GLN A 82 -9.62 2.80 5.88
N ARG A 83 -10.02 3.30 4.71
CA ARG A 83 -10.48 2.46 3.59
C ARG A 83 -9.42 1.46 3.10
N SER A 84 -8.15 1.84 3.07
CA SER A 84 -7.09 0.92 2.63
C SER A 84 -6.92 -0.24 3.62
N VAL A 85 -7.04 0.04 4.91
CA VAL A 85 -6.99 -0.97 5.96
C VAL A 85 -8.22 -1.88 5.90
N GLU A 86 -9.42 -1.33 5.67
CA GLU A 86 -10.64 -2.12 5.44
C GLU A 86 -10.53 -3.03 4.21
N ALA A 87 -9.83 -2.60 3.16
CA ALA A 87 -9.54 -3.43 1.99
C ALA A 87 -8.52 -4.55 2.28
N GLY A 88 -7.81 -4.53 3.42
CA GLY A 88 -6.79 -5.53 3.78
C GLY A 88 -5.37 -5.18 3.33
N ALA A 89 -5.08 -3.89 3.10
CA ALA A 89 -3.77 -3.47 2.60
C ALA A 89 -2.62 -3.75 3.58
N LEU A 90 -2.85 -3.73 4.90
CA LEU A 90 -1.78 -3.99 5.88
C LEU A 90 -1.25 -5.41 5.75
N GLU A 91 -2.15 -6.38 5.69
CA GLU A 91 -1.82 -7.79 5.59
C GLU A 91 -1.05 -8.10 4.30
N GLU A 92 -1.48 -7.54 3.17
CA GLU A 92 -0.80 -7.75 1.89
C GLU A 92 0.57 -7.06 1.85
N VAL A 93 0.73 -5.86 2.43
CA VAL A 93 2.05 -5.21 2.49
C VAL A 93 3.01 -6.00 3.40
N VAL A 94 2.54 -6.51 4.54
CA VAL A 94 3.38 -7.38 5.39
C VAL A 94 3.74 -8.68 4.66
N ALA A 95 2.80 -9.27 3.92
CA ALA A 95 3.09 -10.45 3.10
C ALA A 95 4.14 -10.15 2.02
N ALA A 96 4.07 -8.99 1.36
CA ALA A 96 5.05 -8.52 0.39
C ALA A 96 6.47 -8.44 0.98
N LEU A 97 6.59 -7.82 2.15
CA LEU A 97 7.87 -7.69 2.87
C LEU A 97 8.47 -9.07 3.20
N ARG A 98 7.63 -10.03 3.61
CA ARG A 98 8.07 -11.39 3.93
C ARG A 98 8.43 -12.20 2.69
N ALA A 99 7.73 -12.01 1.58
CA ALA A 99 7.97 -12.73 0.33
C ALA A 99 9.25 -12.25 -0.39
N HIS A 100 9.62 -10.99 -0.23
CA HIS A 100 10.76 -10.37 -0.94
C HIS A 100 11.80 -9.75 0.01
N PRO A 101 12.38 -10.51 0.96
CA PRO A 101 13.26 -9.97 2.00
C PRO A 101 14.53 -9.32 1.44
N GLN A 102 15.00 -9.75 0.27
CA GLN A 102 16.23 -9.28 -0.37
C GLN A 102 16.00 -8.22 -1.46
N VAL A 103 14.74 -7.86 -1.75
CA VAL A 103 14.43 -6.85 -2.77
C VAL A 103 14.24 -5.50 -2.10
N ALA A 104 15.30 -4.67 -2.15
CA ALA A 104 15.33 -3.38 -1.47
C ALA A 104 14.12 -2.48 -1.82
N GLY A 105 13.70 -2.44 -3.09
CA GLY A 105 12.53 -1.65 -3.50
C GLY A 105 11.23 -2.08 -2.82
N VAL A 106 10.99 -3.38 -2.66
CA VAL A 106 9.82 -3.90 -1.93
C VAL A 106 9.91 -3.56 -0.44
N GLN A 107 11.10 -3.74 0.16
CA GLN A 107 11.32 -3.42 1.57
C GLN A 107 11.09 -1.93 1.86
N GLU A 108 11.66 -1.06 1.03
CA GLU A 108 11.50 0.38 1.14
C GLU A 108 10.03 0.77 0.97
N MET A 109 9.43 0.48 -0.18
CA MET A 109 8.05 0.92 -0.47
C MET A 109 7.04 0.30 0.50
N GLY A 110 7.24 -0.95 0.93
CA GLY A 110 6.39 -1.60 1.92
C GLY A 110 6.48 -0.91 3.30
N CYS A 111 7.69 -0.60 3.77
CA CYS A 111 7.88 0.14 5.03
C CYS A 111 7.24 1.54 4.97
N TRP A 112 7.44 2.26 3.87
CA TRP A 112 6.80 3.57 3.64
C TRP A 112 5.27 3.42 3.72
N ALA A 113 4.69 2.47 2.96
CA ALA A 113 3.24 2.25 2.93
C ALA A 113 2.67 1.92 4.33
N LEU A 114 3.31 1.05 5.11
CA LEU A 114 2.91 0.75 6.49
C LEU A 114 2.95 1.99 7.38
N ALA A 115 4.05 2.75 7.37
CA ALA A 115 4.19 3.95 8.18
C ALA A 115 3.09 4.98 7.88
N ASN A 116 2.73 5.16 6.60
CA ASN A 116 1.65 6.07 6.22
C ASN A 116 0.28 5.60 6.68
N MET A 117 -0.04 4.33 6.44
CA MET A 117 -1.34 3.74 6.78
C MET A 117 -1.55 3.61 8.28
N CYS A 118 -0.49 3.54 9.09
CA CYS A 118 -0.58 3.50 10.55
C CYS A 118 -0.48 4.88 11.22
N CYS A 119 -0.24 5.95 10.46
CA CYS A 119 -0.14 7.31 11.00
C CYS A 119 -1.49 7.83 11.52
N GLY A 120 -1.48 8.43 12.71
CA GLY A 120 -2.65 8.98 13.40
C GLY A 120 -2.59 8.63 14.89
N SER A 121 -3.04 9.56 15.74
CA SER A 121 -3.09 9.37 17.20
C SER A 121 -4.53 9.28 17.73
N ASP A 122 -5.52 9.31 16.85
CA ASP A 122 -6.91 9.06 17.18
C ASP A 122 -7.18 7.56 17.34
N ALA A 123 -8.37 7.21 17.84
CA ALA A 123 -8.76 5.81 18.06
C ALA A 123 -8.63 4.96 16.78
N ALA A 124 -8.94 5.54 15.62
CA ALA A 124 -8.75 4.87 14.33
C ALA A 124 -7.28 4.64 14.00
N GLY A 125 -6.40 5.61 14.24
CA GLY A 125 -4.94 5.46 14.12
C GLY A 125 -4.37 4.36 14.99
N LEU A 126 -4.77 4.32 16.26
CA LEU A 126 -4.36 3.28 17.19
C LEU A 126 -4.86 1.90 16.76
N ALA A 127 -6.10 1.80 16.28
CA ALA A 127 -6.64 0.54 15.75
C ALA A 127 -5.87 0.05 14.51
N ARG A 128 -5.47 0.97 13.60
CA ARG A 128 -4.64 0.64 12.43
C ARG A 128 -3.25 0.14 12.84
N GLN A 129 -2.64 0.78 13.84
CA GLN A 129 -1.36 0.34 14.41
C GLN A 129 -1.47 -1.06 15.02
N GLN A 130 -2.49 -1.31 15.85
CA GLN A 130 -2.72 -2.63 16.45
C GLN A 130 -2.92 -3.70 15.39
N ARG A 131 -3.76 -3.45 14.39
CA ARG A 131 -3.98 -4.40 13.29
C ARG A 131 -2.71 -4.67 12.48
N SER A 132 -1.87 -3.66 12.27
CA SER A 132 -0.57 -3.84 11.63
C SER A 132 0.36 -4.70 12.47
N ALA A 133 0.34 -4.55 13.80
CA ALA A 133 1.08 -5.42 14.72
C ALA A 133 0.55 -6.85 14.68
N ASP A 134 -0.77 -7.05 14.67
CA ASP A 134 -1.40 -8.38 14.60
C ASP A 134 -1.10 -9.09 13.28
N ALA A 135 -0.93 -8.35 12.17
CA ALA A 135 -0.45 -8.90 10.89
C ALA A 135 1.04 -9.32 10.93
N GLY A 136 1.76 -8.92 11.99
CA GLY A 136 3.19 -9.15 12.22
C GLY A 136 4.11 -8.24 11.41
N ALA A 137 3.73 -6.97 11.29
CA ALA A 137 4.57 -5.94 10.69
C ALA A 137 5.85 -5.70 11.47
N LEU A 138 5.85 -5.87 12.80
CA LEU A 138 7.02 -5.64 13.64
C LEU A 138 8.15 -6.61 13.27
N GLU A 139 7.83 -7.90 13.14
CA GLU A 139 8.78 -8.94 12.75
C GLU A 139 9.30 -8.70 11.33
N ALA A 140 8.40 -8.32 10.40
CA ALA A 140 8.77 -8.05 9.01
C ALA A 140 9.74 -6.85 8.90
N VAL A 141 9.43 -5.74 9.58
CA VAL A 141 10.29 -4.53 9.57
C VAL A 141 11.62 -4.79 10.27
N VAL A 142 11.64 -5.48 11.40
CA VAL A 142 12.89 -5.85 12.07
C VAL A 142 13.74 -6.78 11.21
N ALA A 143 13.13 -7.71 10.48
CA ALA A 143 13.85 -8.55 9.52
C ALA A 143 14.44 -7.73 8.37
N ALA A 144 13.69 -6.76 7.84
CA ALA A 144 14.16 -5.84 6.81
C ALA A 144 15.41 -5.06 7.27
N LEU A 145 15.36 -4.48 8.48
CA LEU A 145 16.47 -3.73 9.09
C LEU A 145 17.72 -4.56 9.35
N ARG A 146 17.61 -5.89 9.42
CA ARG A 146 18.76 -6.79 9.57
C ARG A 146 19.35 -7.22 8.23
N ALA A 147 18.60 -7.11 7.15
CA ALA A 147 18.98 -7.58 5.82
C ALA A 147 19.54 -6.47 4.92
N HIS A 148 19.26 -5.21 5.20
CA HIS A 148 19.67 -4.01 4.45
C HIS A 148 20.32 -2.99 5.38
#